data_AF-A0A8C6SEM7-F1
#
_entry.id   AF-A0A8C6SEM7-F1
#
_cell.length_a   1.000
_cell.length_b   1.000
_cell.length_c   1.000
_cell.angle_alpha   90.00
_cell.angle_beta   90.00
_cell.angle_gamma   90.00
#
_symmetry.space_group_name_H-M   'P 1'
#
loop_
_entity.id
_entity.type
_entity.pdbx_description
1 polymer ?
#
loop_
_entity_poly.entity_id
_entity_poly.type
_entity_poly.pdbx_seq_one_letter_code
_entity_poly.pdbx_strand_id
1 'polypeptide(L)'
;VRRYDASKFAVVSSEGRTFDQVSGELVRKLLTYIGGSNEPGKTAMGTATPIIITVYPRNDGVLSRRLVAGIRIPTMYQQAPPPPTDTSIRIEERPGMTVYAL
;
A
#
# COMPACT_ATOMS: atom_id res chain seq x y z
N VAL A 1 8.28 -17.80 10.12
CA VAL A 1 6.98 -17.18 10.51
C VAL A 1 7.24 -15.76 11.01
N ARG A 2 6.44 -14.78 10.58
CA ARG A 2 6.53 -13.39 11.04
C ARG A 2 5.18 -12.95 11.59
N ARG A 3 5.19 -12.20 12.69
CA ARG A 3 4.00 -11.58 13.29
C ARG A 3 4.07 -10.08 13.07
N TYR A 4 2.99 -9.49 12.61
CA TYR A 4 2.85 -8.06 12.38
C TYR A 4 1.67 -7.55 13.19
N ASP A 5 1.87 -6.46 13.92
CA ASP A 5 0.80 -5.79 14.66
C ASP A 5 -0.13 -5.02 13.73
N ALA A 6 -1.31 -4.67 14.25
CA ALA A 6 -2.23 -3.79 13.54
C ALA A 6 -1.56 -2.45 13.25
N SER A 7 -1.74 -1.95 12.02
CA SER A 7 -1.16 -0.67 11.62
C SER A 7 -1.89 -0.06 10.43
N LYS A 8 -1.75 1.25 10.26
CA LYS A 8 -2.26 2.00 9.11
C LYS A 8 -1.33 1.84 7.90
N PHE A 9 -1.94 1.66 6.74
CA PHE A 9 -1.28 1.57 5.44
C PHE A 9 -1.88 2.61 4.50
N ALA A 10 -1.05 3.20 3.64
CA ALA A 10 -1.55 3.83 2.43
C ALA A 10 -1.72 2.75 1.37
N VAL A 11 -2.88 2.74 0.73
CA VAL A 11 -3.35 1.66 -0.15
C VAL A 11 -3.89 2.24 -1.44
N VAL A 12 -3.54 1.61 -2.56
CA VAL A 12 -4.07 1.92 -3.88
C VAL A 12 -4.43 0.61 -4.58
N SER A 13 -5.59 0.58 -5.23
CA SER A 13 -6.10 -0.59 -5.94
C SER A 13 -6.27 -0.36 -7.43
N SER A 14 -6.14 -1.42 -8.21
CA SER A 14 -6.56 -1.45 -9.62
C SER A 14 -7.36 -2.71 -9.91
N GLU A 15 -8.31 -2.56 -10.83
CA GLU A 15 -9.07 -3.66 -11.41
C GLU A 15 -8.92 -3.66 -12.94
N GLY A 16 -9.16 -4.80 -13.58
CA GLY A 16 -9.21 -4.94 -15.05
C GLY A 16 -7.87 -5.02 -15.79
N ARG A 17 -6.74 -4.75 -15.12
CA ARG A 17 -5.37 -4.75 -15.68
C ARG A 17 -4.52 -5.89 -15.10
N THR A 18 -3.55 -6.39 -15.87
CA THR A 18 -2.64 -7.46 -15.41
C THR A 18 -1.61 -6.92 -14.41
N PHE A 19 -0.93 -7.83 -13.69
CA PHE A 19 0.10 -7.46 -12.72
C PHE A 19 1.20 -6.60 -13.34
N ASP A 20 1.77 -7.02 -14.47
CA ASP A 20 2.87 -6.32 -15.14
C ASP A 20 2.44 -4.96 -15.68
N GLN A 21 1.18 -4.81 -16.10
CA GLN A 21 0.65 -3.55 -16.62
C GLN A 21 0.53 -2.46 -15.55
N VAL A 22 0.28 -2.83 -14.29
CA VAL A 22 -0.17 -1.85 -13.29
C VAL A 22 0.69 -1.78 -12.03
N SER A 23 1.45 -2.82 -11.68
CA SER A 23 2.25 -2.87 -10.45
C SER A 23 3.17 -1.66 -10.27
N GLY A 24 3.89 -1.26 -11.33
CA GLY A 24 4.76 -0.08 -11.31
C GLY A 24 4.01 1.25 -11.08
N GLU A 25 2.82 1.40 -11.65
CA GLU A 25 1.97 2.59 -11.44
C GLU A 25 1.54 2.69 -9.97
N LEU A 26 1.06 1.58 -9.39
CA LEU A 26 0.59 1.53 -8.00
C LEU A 26 1.74 1.82 -7.03
N VAL A 27 2.90 1.20 -7.24
CA VAL A 27 4.12 1.44 -6.47
C VAL A 27 4.50 2.92 -6.52
N ARG A 28 4.53 3.50 -7.72
CA ARG A 28 4.90 4.91 -7.91
C ARG A 28 3.97 5.85 -7.15
N LYS A 29 2.65 5.63 -7.20
CA LYS A 29 1.67 6.45 -6.45
C LYS A 29 1.96 6.46 -4.94
N LEU A 30 2.21 5.29 -4.37
CA LEU A 30 2.54 5.16 -2.94
C LEU A 30 3.87 5.84 -2.58
N LEU A 31 4.89 5.70 -3.42
CA LEU A 31 6.17 6.38 -3.24
C LEU A 31 6.03 7.91 -3.34
N THR A 32 5.21 8.41 -4.26
CA THR A 32 4.90 9.84 -4.39
C THR A 32 4.19 10.37 -3.15
N TYR A 33 3.23 9.63 -2.57
CA TYR A 33 2.59 9.99 -1.30
C TYR A 33 3.57 10.05 -0.13
N ILE A 34 4.37 9.00 0.05
CA ILE A 34 5.39 8.93 1.11
C ILE A 34 6.46 10.03 0.94
N GLY A 35 6.78 10.37 -0.30
CA GLY A 35 7.71 11.45 -0.66
C GLY A 35 7.17 12.87 -0.49
N GLY A 36 5.93 13.04 -0.01
CA GLY A 36 5.36 14.36 0.28
C GLY A 36 4.22 14.81 -0.64
N SER A 37 3.59 13.94 -1.43
CA SER A 37 2.32 14.31 -2.08
C SER A 37 1.14 14.16 -1.11
N ASN A 38 1.14 14.98 -0.05
CA ASN A 38 0.19 14.94 1.06
C ASN A 38 -0.04 16.33 1.70
N GLU A 39 -1.12 16.45 2.48
CA GLU A 39 -1.53 17.69 3.16
C GLU A 39 -1.10 17.73 4.64
N PRO A 40 -0.99 18.92 5.26
CA PRO A 40 -0.87 20.25 4.67
C PRO A 40 0.61 20.51 4.34
N GLY A 41 0.99 20.32 3.07
CA GLY A 41 2.31 20.71 2.56
C GLY A 41 3.42 19.68 2.78
N LYS A 42 3.62 18.82 1.77
CA LYS A 42 4.89 18.15 1.43
C LYS A 42 5.63 17.48 2.58
N THR A 43 4.93 16.82 3.49
CA THR A 43 5.58 16.04 4.54
C THR A 43 6.19 14.81 3.93
N ALA A 44 7.49 14.86 3.65
CA ALA A 44 8.27 13.69 3.28
C ALA A 44 8.37 12.78 4.49
N MET A 45 7.64 11.67 4.47
CA MET A 45 7.59 10.69 5.56
C MET A 45 8.84 9.77 5.57
N GLY A 46 9.79 9.99 4.65
CA GLY A 46 11.03 9.24 4.53
C GLY A 46 10.92 8.06 3.55
N THR A 47 11.72 7.02 3.75
CA THR A 47 11.64 5.77 2.97
C THR A 47 10.84 4.74 3.75
N ALA A 48 9.61 4.46 3.32
CA ALA A 48 8.82 3.37 3.89
C ALA A 48 8.97 2.12 3.01
N THR A 49 9.54 1.06 3.58
CA THR A 49 9.65 -0.26 2.94
C THR A 49 9.23 -1.33 3.95
N PRO A 50 8.70 -2.48 3.49
CA PRO A 50 8.43 -2.87 2.10
C PRO A 50 7.10 -2.31 1.54
N ILE A 51 6.98 -2.31 0.21
CA ILE A 51 5.69 -2.23 -0.48
C ILE A 51 5.14 -3.64 -0.63
N ILE A 52 3.88 -3.84 -0.24
CA ILE A 52 3.19 -5.11 -0.27
C ILE A 52 2.18 -5.06 -1.42
N ILE A 53 2.30 -5.96 -2.39
CA ILE A 53 1.26 -6.17 -3.43
C ILE A 53 0.46 -7.39 -3.04
N THR A 54 -0.83 -7.18 -2.75
CA THR A 54 -1.81 -8.24 -2.52
C THR A 54 -2.45 -8.60 -3.85
N VAL A 55 -2.34 -9.88 -4.20
CA VAL A 55 -2.98 -10.47 -5.38
C VAL A 55 -4.08 -11.41 -4.92
N TYR A 56 -5.15 -11.48 -5.71
CA TYR A 56 -6.28 -12.37 -5.43
C TYR A 56 -6.29 -13.46 -6.50
N PRO A 57 -5.97 -14.71 -6.19
CA PRO A 57 -6.05 -15.79 -7.16
C PRO A 57 -7.51 -16.11 -7.49
N ARG A 58 -7.76 -16.50 -8.73
CA ARG A 58 -9.01 -17.15 -9.15
C ARG A 58 -8.94 -18.65 -8.85
N ASN A 59 -10.10 -19.30 -8.87
CA ASN A 59 -10.22 -20.75 -8.61
C ASN A 59 -9.45 -21.61 -9.63
N ASP A 60 -9.15 -21.07 -10.81
CA ASP A 60 -8.37 -21.73 -11.87
C ASP A 60 -6.85 -21.54 -11.71
N GLY A 61 -6.39 -20.96 -10.59
CA GLY A 61 -4.97 -20.69 -10.32
C GLY A 61 -4.41 -19.48 -11.06
N VAL A 62 -5.21 -18.80 -11.89
CA VAL A 62 -4.81 -17.58 -12.59
C VAL A 62 -4.96 -16.39 -11.65
N LEU A 63 -4.02 -15.44 -11.69
CA LEU A 63 -4.18 -14.19 -10.95
C LEU A 63 -5.41 -13.43 -11.46
N SER A 64 -6.28 -13.00 -10.54
CA SER A 64 -7.31 -12.04 -10.90
C SER A 64 -6.66 -10.74 -11.36
N ARG A 65 -7.41 -9.94 -12.13
CA ARG A 65 -7.01 -8.60 -12.53
C ARG A 65 -7.24 -7.55 -11.42
N ARG A 66 -7.34 -7.99 -10.17
CA ARG A 66 -7.46 -7.14 -8.99
C ARG A 66 -6.13 -7.13 -8.24
N LEU A 67 -5.52 -5.97 -8.15
CA LEU A 67 -4.28 -5.74 -7.42
C LEU A 67 -4.49 -4.65 -6.37
N VAL A 68 -3.94 -4.88 -5.19
CA VAL A 68 -3.92 -3.90 -4.10
C VAL A 68 -2.49 -3.72 -3.65
N ALA A 69 -1.90 -2.55 -3.88
CA ALA A 69 -0.60 -2.20 -3.34
C ALA A 69 -0.79 -1.45 -2.02
N GLY A 70 0.06 -1.75 -1.04
CA GLY A 70 0.06 -1.07 0.25
C GLY A 70 1.47 -0.78 0.75
N ILE A 71 1.65 0.37 1.39
CA ILE A 71 2.88 0.76 2.08
C ILE A 71 2.51 1.08 3.53
N ARG A 72 3.25 0.52 4.49
CA ARG A 72 3.00 0.82 5.90
C ARG A 72 3.35 2.27 6.16
N ILE A 73 2.45 3.02 6.81
CA ILE A 73 2.75 4.39 7.23
C ILE A 73 3.90 4.35 8.26
N PRO A 74 4.92 5.22 8.18
CA PRO A 74 6.00 5.22 9.17
C PRO A 74 5.47 5.45 10.58
N THR A 75 6.15 4.87 11.58
CA THR A 75 5.68 4.84 12.97
C THR A 75 5.34 6.22 13.53
N MET A 76 6.11 7.25 13.15
CA MET A 76 5.88 8.64 13.56
C MET A 76 4.51 9.20 13.11
N TYR A 77 3.96 8.70 12.00
CA TYR A 77 2.70 9.16 11.41
C TYR A 77 1.55 8.16 11.60
N GLN A 78 1.76 7.06 12.32
CA GLN A 78 0.74 6.01 12.49
C GLN A 78 -0.53 6.50 13.21
N GLN A 79 -0.42 7.47 14.14
CA GLN A 79 -1.61 8.03 14.79
C GLN A 79 -2.42 8.89 13.83
N ALA A 80 -1.77 9.88 13.20
CA ALA A 80 -2.40 10.83 12.28
C ALA A 80 -1.59 10.91 10.96
N PRO A 81 -1.84 10.01 10.00
CA PRO A 81 -1.20 10.06 8.70
C PRO A 81 -1.63 11.33 7.96
N PRO A 82 -0.72 12.02 7.25
CA PRO A 82 -1.10 13.18 6.46
C PRO A 82 -2.05 12.73 5.32
N PRO A 83 -3.12 13.49 5.02
CA PRO A 83 -4.07 13.13 3.95
C PRO A 83 -3.36 13.04 2.61
N PRO A 84 -3.61 11.99 1.79
CA PRO A 84 -3.08 11.94 0.44
C PRO A 84 -3.74 13.00 -0.45
N THR A 85 -2.97 13.62 -1.35
CA THR A 85 -3.53 14.50 -2.40
C THR A 85 -4.03 13.72 -3.62
N ASP A 86 -3.52 12.50 -3.84
CA ASP A 86 -4.04 11.58 -4.85
C ASP A 86 -5.27 10.87 -4.26
N THR A 87 -6.44 11.15 -4.82
CA THR A 87 -7.73 10.61 -4.36
C THR A 87 -7.87 9.10 -4.56
N SER A 88 -6.99 8.46 -5.34
CA SER A 88 -6.95 7.00 -5.47
C SER A 88 -6.23 6.31 -4.31
N ILE A 89 -5.51 7.07 -3.47
CA ILE A 89 -4.84 6.54 -2.28
C ILE A 89 -5.78 6.64 -1.09
N ARG A 90 -5.93 5.52 -0.38
CA ARG A 90 -6.72 5.43 0.85
C ARG A 90 -5.83 5.07 2.02
N ILE A 91 -6.10 5.65 3.19
CA ILE A 91 -5.49 5.19 4.44
C ILE A 91 -6.39 4.11 5.02
N GLU A 92 -5.85 2.93 5.24
CA GLU A 92 -6.57 1.77 5.77
C GLU A 92 -5.87 1.25 7.03
N GLU A 93 -6.65 0.96 8.08
CA GLU A 93 -6.16 0.20 9.21
C GLU A 93 -6.21 -1.29 8.87
N ARG A 94 -5.05 -1.94 8.88
CA ARG A 94 -4.95 -3.39 8.67
C ARG A 94 -4.81 -4.09 10.02
N PRO A 95 -5.58 -5.16 10.27
CA PRO A 95 -5.43 -5.93 11.49
C PRO A 95 -4.06 -6.59 11.54
N GLY A 96 -3.63 -6.93 12.75
CA GLY A 96 -2.42 -7.73 12.95
C GLY A 96 -2.53 -9.07 12.23
N MET A 97 -1.41 -9.55 11.70
CA MET A 97 -1.37 -10.78 10.89
C MET A 97 -0.14 -11.61 11.20
N THR A 98 -0.30 -12.93 11.05
CA THR A 98 0.83 -13.87 11.04
C THR A 98 1.04 -14.34 9.60
N VAL A 99 2.24 -14.17 9.08
CA VAL A 99 2.59 -14.57 7.70
C VAL A 99 3.72 -15.58 7.71
N TYR A 100 3.67 -16.49 6.75
CA TYR A 100 4.76 -17.39 6.41
C TYR A 100 5.55 -16.71 5.30
N ALA A 101 6.78 -16.32 5.59
CA ALA A 101 7.70 -15.72 4.64
C ALA A 101 8.81 -16.73 4.32
N LEU A 102 9.14 -16.84 3.04
CA LEU A 102 10.25 -17.63 2.50
C LEU A 102 11.55 -16.80 2.49
#